data_AF-A0A952ZGV5-F1
#
_entry.id   AF-A0A952ZGV5-F1
#
_cell.length_a   1.000
_cell.length_b   1.000
_cell.length_c   1.000
_cell.angle_alpha   90.00
_cell.angle_beta   90.00
_cell.angle_gamma   90.00
#
_symmetry.space_group_name_H-M   'P 1'
#
loop_
_entity.id
_entity.type
_entity.pdbx_description
1 polymer ?
#
loop_
_entity_poly.entity_id
_entity_poly.type
_entity_poly.pdbx_seq_one_letter_code
_entity_poly.pdbx_strand_id
1 'polypeptide(L)'
;MQHNLPGSTSFGRLLFRFLWPFQYFRDCSRGSKIERVQNYRHNRAMRIYLPGFIAKWSALTVASFGAGGVFEGALQLILPATACFLTGTWTLLVSVVLAVAYLWLERFPELY
;
A
#
# COMPACT_ATOMS: atom_id res chain seq x y z
N MET A 1 -0.60 -24.01 -33.43
CA MET A 1 0.26 -22.87 -33.07
C MET A 1 -0.64 -21.71 -32.67
N GLN A 2 -0.91 -21.53 -31.37
CA GLN A 2 -1.79 -20.48 -30.85
C GLN A 2 -0.98 -19.21 -30.59
N HIS A 3 -1.38 -18.13 -31.25
CA HIS A 3 -0.77 -16.82 -31.19
C HIS A 3 -1.08 -16.16 -29.83
N ASN A 4 -0.13 -16.21 -28.88
CA ASN A 4 -0.23 -15.48 -27.62
C ASN A 4 -0.25 -13.97 -27.90
N LEU A 5 -1.40 -13.31 -27.74
CA LEU A 5 -1.50 -11.85 -27.76
C LEU A 5 -0.92 -11.30 -26.45
N PRO A 6 0.19 -10.53 -26.47
CA PRO A 6 0.68 -9.85 -25.29
C PRO A 6 -0.21 -8.63 -25.04
N GLY A 7 -1.24 -8.72 -24.18
CA GLY A 7 -2.11 -7.56 -24.06
C GLY A 7 -3.14 -7.44 -22.95
N SER A 8 -3.76 -8.50 -22.42
CA SER A 8 -4.81 -8.29 -21.41
C SER A 8 -4.23 -8.34 -19.99
N THR A 9 -3.58 -7.26 -19.56
CA THR A 9 -3.33 -7.06 -18.13
C THR A 9 -4.69 -7.00 -17.43
N SER A 10 -5.04 -8.03 -16.64
CA SER A 10 -6.32 -8.05 -15.91
C SER A 10 -6.49 -6.76 -15.10
N PHE A 11 -7.70 -6.19 -15.09
CA PHE A 11 -8.02 -4.99 -14.32
C PHE A 11 -7.60 -5.13 -12.85
N GLY A 12 -7.77 -6.31 -12.26
CA GLY A 12 -7.32 -6.59 -10.89
C GLY A 12 -5.80 -6.49 -10.71
N ARG A 13 -5.02 -6.86 -11.73
CA ARG A 13 -3.56 -6.72 -11.70
C ARG A 13 -3.12 -5.26 -11.79
N LEU A 14 -3.84 -4.45 -12.58
CA LEU A 14 -3.61 -3.01 -12.65
C LEU A 14 -3.97 -2.34 -11.32
N LEU A 15 -5.11 -2.70 -10.73
CA LEU A 15 -5.55 -2.18 -9.44
C LEU A 15 -4.57 -2.56 -8.32
N PHE A 16 -4.13 -3.82 -8.30
CA PHE A 16 -3.11 -4.28 -7.35
C PHE A 16 -1.82 -3.48 -7.49
N ARG A 17 -1.34 -3.24 -8.71
CA ARG A 17 -0.12 -2.47 -8.95
C ARG A 17 -0.28 -0.98 -8.67
N PHE A 18 -1.49 -0.45 -8.80
CA PHE A 18 -1.81 0.94 -8.45
C PHE A 18 -1.89 1.18 -6.94
N LEU A 19 -2.29 0.15 -6.18
CA LEU A 19 -2.47 0.21 -4.73
C LEU A 19 -1.25 -0.29 -3.95
N TRP A 20 -0.45 -1.21 -4.49
CA TRP A 20 0.59 -1.90 -3.74
C TRP A 20 2.02 -1.48 -4.13
N PRO A 21 2.77 -0.81 -3.23
CA PRO A 21 4.15 -0.39 -3.53
C PRO A 21 5.18 -1.52 -3.39
N PHE A 22 4.88 -2.57 -2.61
CA PHE A 22 5.88 -3.58 -2.23
C PHE A 22 6.42 -4.41 -3.40
N GLN A 23 5.79 -4.37 -4.57
CA GLN A 23 6.34 -5.00 -5.78
C GLN A 23 7.68 -4.39 -6.23
N TYR A 24 7.96 -3.14 -5.84
CA TYR A 24 9.20 -2.44 -6.17
C TYR A 24 10.31 -2.67 -5.14
N PHE A 25 10.00 -3.32 -4.01
CA PHE A 25 10.95 -3.56 -2.93
C PHE A 25 11.58 -4.93 -3.06
N ARG A 26 12.89 -5.00 -2.85
CA ARG A 26 13.69 -6.23 -2.82
C ARG A 26 13.82 -6.75 -1.39
N ASP A 27 13.87 -8.07 -1.24
CA ASP A 27 14.09 -8.69 0.07
C ASP A 27 15.54 -8.45 0.54
N CYS A 28 15.69 -7.81 1.70
CA CYS A 28 16.98 -7.54 2.35
C CYS A 28 17.39 -8.64 3.35
N SER A 29 16.54 -9.65 3.56
CA SER A 29 16.77 -10.71 4.55
C SER A 29 17.61 -11.87 4.01
N ARG A 30 17.74 -11.97 2.69
CA ARG A 30 18.40 -13.07 1.97
C ARG A 30 19.67 -12.58 1.28
N GLY A 31 20.63 -13.49 1.07
CA GLY A 31 21.90 -13.21 0.39
C GLY A 31 23.06 -12.84 1.32
N SER A 32 24.22 -12.62 0.70
CA SER A 32 25.47 -12.18 1.31
C SER A 32 25.35 -10.75 1.88
N LYS A 33 26.26 -10.35 2.79
CA LYS A 33 26.25 -8.99 3.40
C LYS A 33 26.22 -7.88 2.33
N ILE A 34 26.97 -8.03 1.24
CA ILE A 34 27.04 -7.05 0.15
C ILE A 34 25.70 -6.96 -0.59
N GLU A 35 25.06 -8.10 -0.89
CA GLU A 35 23.75 -8.13 -1.56
C GLU A 35 22.65 -7.47 -0.71
N ARG A 36 22.66 -7.68 0.62
CA ARG A 36 21.71 -7.05 1.54
C ARG A 36 21.85 -5.53 1.54
N VAL A 37 23.09 -5.02 1.56
CA VAL A 37 23.38 -3.58 1.49
C VAL A 37 22.91 -2.99 0.16
N GLN A 38 23.17 -3.68 -0.96
CA GLN A 38 22.72 -3.23 -2.28
C GLN A 38 21.19 -3.21 -2.39
N ASN A 39 20.51 -4.26 -1.91
CA ASN A 39 19.05 -4.33 -1.88
C ASN A 39 18.46 -3.23 -0.99
N TYR A 40 19.09 -2.91 0.14
CA TYR A 40 18.64 -1.83 1.02
C TYR A 40 18.77 -0.45 0.36
N ARG A 41 19.91 -0.17 -0.28
CA ARG A 41 20.12 1.07 -1.05
C ARG A 41 19.09 1.23 -2.17
N HIS A 42 18.77 0.13 -2.86
CA HIS A 42 17.71 0.12 -3.87
C HIS A 42 16.33 0.44 -3.29
N ASN A 43 15.94 -0.22 -2.20
CA ASN A 43 14.67 0.02 -1.50
C ASN A 43 14.55 1.47 -1.04
N ARG A 44 15.64 2.05 -0.53
CA ARG A 44 15.69 3.45 -0.12
C ARG A 44 15.52 4.41 -1.29
N ALA A 45 16.13 4.14 -2.45
CA ALA A 45 15.91 4.94 -3.65
C ALA A 45 14.43 4.90 -4.10
N MET A 46 13.77 3.75 -3.92
CA MET A 46 12.34 3.58 -4.24
C MET A 46 11.38 4.19 -3.19
N ARG A 47 11.88 4.69 -2.05
CA ARG A 47 11.04 5.31 -1.02
C ARG A 47 10.23 6.50 -1.53
N ILE A 48 10.72 7.20 -2.56
CA ILE A 48 10.08 8.40 -3.13
C ILE A 48 8.64 8.13 -3.59
N TYR A 49 8.32 6.88 -3.91
CA TYR A 49 6.98 6.48 -4.34
C TYR A 49 6.01 6.26 -3.17
N LEU A 50 6.50 5.95 -1.96
CA LEU A 50 5.66 5.60 -0.79
C LEU A 50 4.68 6.69 -0.37
N PRO A 51 5.07 7.97 -0.27
CA PRO A 51 4.14 9.04 0.09
C PRO A 51 2.91 9.09 -0.81
N GLY A 52 3.08 8.83 -2.11
CA GLY A 52 1.96 8.76 -3.06
C GLY A 52 1.00 7.60 -2.79
N PHE A 53 1.51 6.44 -2.37
CA PHE A 53 0.65 5.31 -1.97
C PHE A 53 -0.01 5.56 -0.61
N ILE A 54 0.71 6.12 0.36
CA ILE A 54 0.17 6.49 1.68
C ILE A 54 -1.02 7.43 1.48
N ALA A 55 -0.87 8.49 0.67
CA ALA A 55 -1.94 9.44 0.38
C ALA A 55 -3.18 8.78 -0.23
N LYS A 56 -3.00 7.85 -1.19
CA LYS A 56 -4.13 7.09 -1.79
C LYS A 56 -4.88 6.25 -0.75
N TRP A 57 -4.15 5.51 0.08
CA TRP A 57 -4.76 4.66 1.11
C TRP A 57 -5.40 5.50 2.22
N SER A 58 -4.79 6.61 2.62
CA SER A 58 -5.38 7.54 3.59
C SER A 58 -6.64 8.21 3.06
N ALA A 59 -6.69 8.56 1.77
CA ALA A 59 -7.91 9.06 1.13
C ALA A 59 -9.03 8.00 1.16
N LEU A 60 -8.71 6.73 0.88
CA LEU A 60 -9.68 5.63 1.00
C LEU A 60 -10.16 5.43 2.44
N THR A 61 -9.27 5.57 3.43
CA THR A 61 -9.63 5.54 4.85
C THR A 61 -10.62 6.64 5.20
N VAL A 62 -10.29 7.89 4.87
CA VAL A 62 -11.16 9.04 5.15
C VAL A 62 -12.51 8.88 4.45
N ALA A 63 -12.52 8.45 3.19
CA ALA A 63 -13.75 8.20 2.45
C ALA A 63 -14.60 7.10 3.11
N SER A 64 -13.97 6.01 3.57
CA SER A 64 -14.67 4.89 4.21
C SER A 64 -15.27 5.28 5.56
N PHE A 65 -14.50 5.95 6.43
CA PHE A 65 -15.01 6.44 7.72
C PHE A 65 -16.08 7.52 7.54
N GLY A 66 -15.90 8.44 6.58
CA GLY A 66 -16.90 9.46 6.25
C GLY A 66 -18.22 8.84 5.78
N ALA A 67 -18.15 7.88 4.85
CA ALA A 67 -19.33 7.14 4.40
C ALA A 67 -19.99 6.35 5.56
N GLY A 68 -19.19 5.71 6.41
CA GLY A 68 -19.67 5.01 7.60
C GLY A 68 -20.45 5.93 8.53
N GLY A 69 -19.91 7.12 8.83
CA GLY A 69 -20.58 8.13 9.65
C GLY A 69 -21.87 8.66 9.04
N VAL A 70 -21.94 8.80 7.71
CA VAL A 70 -23.19 9.17 7.01
C VAL A 70 -24.22 8.03 7.09
N PHE A 71 -23.83 6.78 6.86
CA PHE A 71 -24.73 5.64 6.94
C PHE A 71 -25.28 5.43 8.35
N GLU A 72 -24.44 5.55 9.37
CA GLU A 72 -24.84 5.41 10.76
C GLU A 72 -25.69 6.59 11.23
N GLY A 73 -25.21 7.82 11.03
CA GLY A 73 -25.85 9.02 11.56
C GLY A 73 -27.10 9.45 10.79
N ALA A 74 -26.96 9.66 9.48
CA ALA A 74 -28.04 10.24 8.66
C ALA A 74 -29.05 9.19 8.18
N LEU A 75 -28.59 7.98 7.87
CA LEU A 75 -29.42 6.93 7.26
C LEU A 75 -29.83 5.84 8.24
N GLN A 76 -29.24 5.78 9.44
CA GLN A 76 -29.50 4.75 10.47
C GLN A 76 -29.32 3.31 9.92
N LEU A 77 -28.44 3.14 8.93
CA LEU A 77 -28.16 1.86 8.28
C LEU A 77 -26.91 1.21 8.89
N ILE A 78 -27.13 0.33 9.86
CA ILE A 78 -26.05 -0.31 10.64
C ILE A 78 -25.14 -1.21 9.80
N LEU A 79 -25.71 -2.04 8.91
CA LEU A 79 -24.93 -2.97 8.10
C LEU A 79 -23.93 -2.28 7.14
N PRO A 80 -24.35 -1.32 6.29
CA PRO A 80 -23.39 -0.62 5.42
C PRO A 80 -22.41 0.25 6.22
N ALA A 81 -22.84 0.87 7.33
CA ALA A 81 -21.92 1.59 8.21
C ALA A 81 -20.81 0.68 8.74
N THR A 82 -21.16 -0.52 9.22
CA THR A 82 -20.20 -1.51 9.72
C THR A 82 -19.22 -1.94 8.63
N ALA A 83 -19.71 -2.22 7.41
CA ALA A 83 -18.85 -2.57 6.28
C ALA A 83 -17.87 -1.44 5.92
N CYS A 84 -18.34 -0.19 5.96
CA CYS A 84 -17.51 1.00 5.77
C CYS A 84 -16.43 1.13 6.85
N PHE A 85 -16.76 0.95 8.13
CA PHE A 85 -15.78 1.03 9.21
C PHE A 85 -14.76 -0.11 9.18
N LEU A 86 -15.16 -1.33 8.83
CA LEU A 86 -14.24 -2.46 8.64
C LEU A 86 -13.25 -2.16 7.49
N THR A 87 -13.77 -1.68 6.36
CA THR A 87 -12.95 -1.29 5.21
C THR A 87 -12.03 -0.11 5.53
N GLY A 88 -12.54 0.88 6.27
CA GLY A 88 -11.77 2.02 6.76
C GLY A 88 -10.63 1.59 7.69
N THR A 89 -10.90 0.68 8.62
CA THR A 89 -9.88 0.14 9.52
C THR A 89 -8.79 -0.61 8.76
N TRP A 90 -9.18 -1.44 7.79
CA TRP A 90 -8.23 -2.17 6.95
C TRP A 90 -7.33 -1.23 6.13
N THR A 91 -7.93 -0.23 5.47
CA THR A 91 -7.18 0.77 4.69
C THR A 91 -6.27 1.63 5.57
N LEU A 92 -6.68 1.91 6.82
CA LEU A 92 -5.87 2.62 7.80
C LEU A 92 -4.64 1.79 8.20
N LEU A 93 -4.81 0.51 8.48
CA LEU A 93 -3.69 -0.40 8.80
C LEU A 93 -2.66 -0.42 7.67
N VAL A 94 -3.11 -0.53 6.41
CA VAL A 94 -2.22 -0.46 5.25
C VAL A 94 -1.48 0.88 5.20
N SER A 95 -2.19 2.00 5.39
CA SER A 95 -1.60 3.34 5.42
C SER A 95 -0.51 3.45 6.50
N VAL A 96 -0.78 2.94 7.71
CA VAL A 96 0.16 2.97 8.84
C VAL A 96 1.40 2.13 8.54
N VAL A 97 1.25 0.91 8.02
CA VAL A 97 2.38 0.05 7.64
C VAL A 97 3.27 0.74 6.59
N LEU A 98 2.66 1.38 5.59
CA LEU A 98 3.39 2.14 4.57
C LEU A 98 4.10 3.37 5.16
N ALA A 99 3.45 4.09 6.06
CA ALA A 99 4.03 5.24 6.75
C ALA A 99 5.22 4.83 7.63
N VAL A 100 5.09 3.73 8.39
CA VAL A 100 6.18 3.16 9.18
C VAL A 100 7.35 2.75 8.27
N ALA A 101 7.08 2.09 7.14
CA ALA A 101 8.13 1.73 6.18
C ALA A 101 8.83 2.96 5.59
N TYR A 102 8.08 4.00 5.26
CA TYR A 102 8.62 5.28 4.77
C TYR A 102 9.52 5.93 5.83
N LEU A 103 9.01 6.11 7.05
CA LEU A 103 9.74 6.70 8.17
C LEU A 103 10.98 5.89 8.54
N TRP A 104 10.91 4.56 8.45
CA TRP A 104 12.05 3.68 8.66
C TRP A 104 13.17 3.94 7.64
N LEU A 105 12.83 3.96 6.34
CA LEU A 105 13.77 4.25 5.24
C LEU A 105 14.27 5.70 5.24
N GLU A 106 13.53 6.61 5.87
CA GLU A 106 13.94 7.98 6.12
C GLU A 106 14.92 8.09 7.28
N ARG A 107 14.61 7.44 8.40
CA ARG A 107 15.34 7.55 9.66
C ARG A 107 16.63 6.77 9.69
N PHE A 108 16.71 5.61 9.02
CA PHE A 108 17.89 4.75 9.01
C PHE A 108 18.59 4.77 7.65
N PRO A 109 19.36 5.81 7.32
CA PRO A 109 20.05 5.90 6.03
C PRO A 109 21.12 4.83 5.84
N GLU A 110 21.70 4.34 6.94
CA GLU A 110 22.80 3.38 6.99
C GLU A 110 22.42 2.26 7.98
N LEU A 111 21.72 1.24 7.49
CA LEU A 111 21.85 -0.08 8.12
C LEU A 111 23.19 -0.61 7.61
N TYR A 112 24.14 -0.79 8.54
CA TYR A 112 25.56 -1.18 8.40
C TYR A 112 26.56 -0.03 8.36
#